data_AF-A0AAQ4FKC3-F1
#
_entry.id   AF-A0AAQ4FKC3-F1
#
_cell.length_a   1.000
_cell.length_b   1.000
_cell.length_c   1.000
_cell.angle_alpha   90.00
_cell.angle_beta   90.00
_cell.angle_gamma   90.00
#
_symmetry.space_group_name_H-M   'P 1'
#
loop_
_entity.id
_entity.type
_entity.pdbx_description
1 polymer ?
#
loop_
_entity_poly.entity_id
_entity_poly.type
_entity_poly.pdbx_seq_one_letter_code
_entity_poly.pdbx_strand_id
1 'polypeptide(L)'
;MVNLTLNPCQEPFHYVCYHWEHQSADSTLSSAVKDAFASVIQGTDQSDPGRTLNRIYTSCISAVASTEPTENILVRGILEDVSSFVVAPYRFHNNLLLILTLSLTYSAFSPVHTNAERTGEKYRLGFWPENSSVIEFLSEGDEGAKREVLERLLVALNKEGTFHLSMTDVSNIASDISHSGKVEPEVIGNLSLLEQFVPQGAPSTFRSVLDKIYTFPANSTTVILQFPHLVRKILRFFADPANQPTAISYAIFEAAVLLMKQLLSVENFKPAQQFEECVRYLRNFRILLFALYARKLSNPVKDRLVLATAEDIKAVVIEKVSLLGDAGDKVKVSNTISELRVVVPSYVARLIKDLPDVSSNLFSNYLRNSAWTLRLQLSRFNARLGVTDIMNRKPYEEYVLVTRGHLFIAPVVLGWVATTNPEARFERSAAVGPVVADALWKLVLDNTTWSATAEKKLGILRKCASKKASSYRYPVLSLQTAAWTARDSTWNTPRLVWSLWEASISQVFYLRYIHFVACLRVIAGIESEDQAVADVAFVAATPDFRKAFNCSLPVENNGTCAQEIEGLD
;
A
#
# COMPACT_ATOMS: atom_id res chain seq x y z
N MET A 1 -25.73 21.35 -22.46
CA MET A 1 -25.50 21.33 -23.93
C MET A 1 -24.23 20.51 -24.17
N VAL A 2 -24.29 19.51 -25.06
CA VAL A 2 -23.14 18.67 -25.46
C VAL A 2 -22.16 19.55 -26.23
N ASN A 3 -20.92 19.67 -25.79
CA ASN A 3 -19.89 20.38 -26.56
C ASN A 3 -19.51 19.51 -27.76
N LEU A 4 -20.12 19.79 -28.92
CA LEU A 4 -20.01 19.01 -30.16
C LEU A 4 -18.61 19.01 -30.79
N THR A 5 -17.62 19.64 -30.15
CA THR A 5 -16.24 19.74 -30.63
C THR A 5 -15.36 18.56 -30.21
N LEU A 6 -15.71 17.83 -29.16
CA LEU A 6 -14.91 16.67 -28.71
C LEU A 6 -15.24 15.43 -29.55
N ASN A 7 -14.21 14.80 -30.11
CA ASN A 7 -14.33 13.61 -30.96
C ASN A 7 -13.72 12.39 -30.24
N PRO A 8 -14.49 11.31 -29.95
CA PRO A 8 -13.98 10.13 -29.26
C PRO A 8 -12.87 9.41 -30.03
N CYS A 9 -12.78 9.61 -31.35
CA CYS A 9 -11.74 9.02 -32.21
C CYS A 9 -10.39 9.75 -32.12
N GLN A 10 -10.36 11.00 -31.64
CA GLN A 10 -9.15 11.82 -31.53
C GLN A 10 -8.75 12.03 -30.06
N GLU A 11 -9.73 12.35 -29.21
CA GLU A 11 -9.52 12.69 -27.79
C GLU A 11 -10.43 11.84 -26.90
N PRO A 12 -10.23 10.50 -26.83
CA PRO A 12 -11.11 9.61 -26.09
C PRO A 12 -11.18 9.94 -24.60
N PHE A 13 -10.07 10.39 -24.00
CA PHE A 13 -10.03 10.82 -22.60
C PHE A 13 -10.95 12.02 -22.35
N HIS A 14 -10.71 13.14 -23.03
CA HIS A 14 -11.47 14.38 -22.84
C HIS A 14 -12.94 14.21 -23.20
N TYR A 15 -13.24 13.47 -24.28
CA TYR A 15 -14.62 13.13 -24.64
C TYR A 15 -15.35 12.45 -23.48
N VAL A 16 -14.76 11.41 -22.89
CA VAL A 16 -15.39 10.66 -21.81
C VAL A 16 -15.46 11.47 -20.54
N CYS A 17 -14.35 12.03 -20.06
CA CYS A 17 -14.34 12.70 -18.76
C CYS A 17 -15.25 13.94 -18.75
N TYR A 18 -15.27 14.71 -19.85
CA TYR A 18 -16.13 15.90 -19.97
C TYR A 18 -17.62 15.53 -20.00
N HIS A 19 -18.02 14.55 -20.83
CA HIS A 19 -19.43 14.13 -20.91
C HIS A 19 -19.91 13.44 -19.63
N TRP A 20 -19.04 12.69 -18.96
CA TRP A 20 -19.39 11.98 -17.74
C TRP A 20 -19.53 12.91 -16.53
N GLU A 21 -18.67 13.93 -16.40
CA GLU A 21 -18.76 14.97 -15.36
C GLU A 21 -20.06 15.79 -15.45
N HIS A 22 -20.60 15.98 -16.65
CA HIS A 22 -21.78 16.82 -16.88
C HIS A 22 -23.12 16.05 -16.93
N GLN A 23 -23.11 14.72 -17.06
CA GLN A 23 -24.34 13.92 -17.28
C GLN A 23 -24.61 12.83 -16.24
N SER A 24 -23.62 12.46 -15.42
CA SER A 24 -23.82 11.35 -14.49
C SER A 24 -24.16 11.83 -13.07
N ALA A 25 -25.15 11.17 -12.46
CA ALA A 25 -25.30 11.13 -11.00
C ALA A 25 -24.18 10.30 -10.31
N ASP A 26 -23.13 9.89 -11.05
CA ASP A 26 -22.00 9.06 -10.58
C ASP A 26 -20.92 9.86 -9.83
N SER A 27 -21.29 11.02 -9.28
CA SER A 27 -20.57 11.62 -8.15
C SER A 27 -20.54 10.69 -6.92
N THR A 28 -21.32 9.61 -6.91
CA THR A 28 -21.54 8.65 -5.83
C THR A 28 -20.31 7.89 -5.35
N LEU A 29 -19.27 7.64 -6.16
CA LEU A 29 -18.04 6.98 -5.66
C LEU A 29 -17.15 7.97 -4.89
N SER A 30 -16.91 9.14 -5.50
CA SER A 30 -16.23 10.25 -4.83
C SER A 30 -17.00 10.62 -3.57
N SER A 31 -18.33 10.67 -3.65
CA SER A 31 -19.25 10.83 -2.52
C SER A 31 -19.06 9.71 -1.51
N ALA A 32 -19.21 8.42 -1.83
CA ALA A 32 -19.19 7.34 -0.83
C ALA A 32 -17.86 7.21 -0.07
N VAL A 33 -16.71 7.42 -0.74
CA VAL A 33 -15.40 7.45 -0.06
C VAL A 33 -15.27 8.71 0.78
N LYS A 34 -15.67 9.88 0.26
CA LYS A 34 -15.68 11.14 1.00
C LYS A 34 -16.68 11.11 2.16
N ASP A 35 -17.82 10.45 2.02
CA ASP A 35 -18.91 10.31 2.98
C ASP A 35 -18.50 9.35 4.09
N ALA A 36 -17.86 8.23 3.74
CA ALA A 36 -17.25 7.35 4.73
C ALA A 36 -16.23 8.11 5.58
N PHE A 37 -15.35 8.88 4.93
CA PHE A 37 -14.35 9.67 5.63
C PHE A 37 -14.96 10.84 6.43
N ALA A 38 -15.96 11.53 5.88
CA ALA A 38 -16.70 12.59 6.55
C ALA A 38 -17.46 12.06 7.77
N SER A 39 -18.03 10.85 7.68
CA SER A 39 -18.71 10.21 8.80
C SER A 39 -17.75 9.83 9.94
N VAL A 40 -16.49 9.51 9.62
CA VAL A 40 -15.42 9.35 10.61
C VAL A 40 -15.10 10.68 11.27
N ILE A 41 -14.93 11.75 10.49
CA ILE A 41 -14.61 13.09 11.02
C ILE A 41 -15.74 13.62 11.91
N GLN A 42 -16.99 13.45 11.49
CA GLN A 42 -18.18 13.89 12.22
C GLN A 42 -18.54 12.98 13.41
N GLY A 43 -17.86 11.83 13.56
CA GLY A 43 -18.17 10.85 14.60
C GLY A 43 -19.53 10.16 14.43
N THR A 44 -20.11 10.20 13.22
CA THR A 44 -21.43 9.59 12.93
C THR A 44 -21.31 8.12 12.55
N ASP A 45 -20.12 7.64 12.17
CA ASP A 45 -19.88 6.23 11.86
C ASP A 45 -19.97 5.32 13.11
N GLN A 46 -20.89 4.36 13.08
CA GLN A 46 -21.12 3.43 14.19
C GLN A 46 -20.35 2.10 14.07
N SER A 47 -19.60 1.90 12.99
CA SER A 47 -18.78 0.69 12.84
C SER A 47 -17.55 0.74 13.74
N ASP A 48 -17.03 -0.42 14.16
CA ASP A 48 -15.83 -0.47 14.99
C ASP A 48 -14.62 0.23 14.33
N PRO A 49 -14.30 -0.02 13.04
CA PRO A 49 -13.22 0.72 12.38
C PRO A 49 -13.49 2.23 12.31
N GLY A 50 -14.74 2.64 12.06
CA GLY A 50 -15.13 4.06 12.01
C GLY A 50 -14.96 4.76 13.34
N ARG A 51 -15.39 4.14 14.44
CA ARG A 51 -15.21 4.65 15.81
C ARG A 51 -13.74 4.72 16.22
N THR A 52 -12.96 3.69 15.88
CA THR A 52 -11.51 3.68 16.13
C THR A 52 -10.81 4.81 15.37
N LEU A 53 -11.09 4.97 14.07
CA LEU A 53 -10.54 6.07 13.27
C LEU A 53 -10.99 7.45 13.76
N ASN A 54 -12.24 7.60 14.22
CA ASN A 54 -12.72 8.84 14.78
C ASN A 54 -11.94 9.21 16.06
N ARG A 55 -11.70 8.27 16.97
CA ARG A 55 -10.90 8.53 18.18
C ARG A 55 -9.46 8.92 17.83
N ILE A 56 -8.85 8.26 16.84
CA ILE A 56 -7.52 8.61 16.32
C ILE A 56 -7.54 10.03 15.73
N TYR A 57 -8.55 10.37 14.94
CA TYR A 57 -8.73 11.70 14.38
C TYR A 57 -8.86 12.78 15.47
N THR A 58 -9.70 12.53 16.49
CA THR A 58 -9.88 13.45 17.61
C THR A 58 -8.60 13.64 18.42
N SER A 59 -7.76 12.60 18.57
CA SER A 59 -6.43 12.73 19.20
C SER A 59 -5.50 13.66 18.41
N CYS A 60 -5.54 13.59 17.08
CA CYS A 60 -4.78 14.50 16.22
C CYS A 60 -5.30 15.94 16.36
N ILE A 61 -6.61 16.15 16.25
CA ILE A 61 -7.22 17.48 16.40
C ILE A 61 -6.88 18.09 17.75
N SER A 62 -6.95 17.31 18.82
CA SER A 62 -6.61 17.77 20.18
C SER A 62 -5.15 18.18 20.30
N ALA A 63 -4.23 17.43 19.69
CA ALA A 63 -2.82 17.76 19.69
C ALA A 63 -2.50 19.01 18.85
N VAL A 64 -3.13 19.16 17.69
CA VAL A 64 -2.95 20.35 16.84
C VAL A 64 -3.53 21.61 17.48
N ALA A 65 -4.62 21.47 18.23
CA ALA A 65 -5.25 22.56 18.97
C ALA A 65 -4.53 22.87 20.29
N SER A 66 -3.60 22.03 20.73
CA SER A 66 -2.89 22.20 21.99
C SER A 66 -1.92 23.37 21.94
N THR A 67 -1.78 24.09 23.05
CA THR A 67 -0.69 25.05 23.27
C THR A 67 0.57 24.39 23.81
N GLU A 68 0.51 23.09 24.13
CA GLU A 68 1.66 22.31 24.58
C GLU A 68 2.64 22.09 23.40
N PRO A 69 3.96 22.23 23.62
CA PRO A 69 4.95 21.89 22.60
C PRO A 69 4.78 20.45 22.10
N THR A 70 4.80 20.27 20.78
CA THR A 70 4.65 18.96 20.12
C THR A 70 5.65 17.93 20.63
N GLU A 71 6.88 18.37 20.95
CA GLU A 71 7.95 17.53 21.48
C GLU A 71 7.54 16.85 22.80
N ASN A 72 6.79 17.54 23.68
CA ASN A 72 6.29 16.95 24.93
C ASN A 72 5.20 15.90 24.66
N ILE A 73 4.27 16.22 23.75
CA ILE A 73 3.20 15.30 23.34
C ILE A 73 3.82 14.02 22.75
N LEU A 74 4.85 14.15 21.93
CA LEU A 74 5.60 13.05 21.33
C LEU A 74 6.30 12.17 22.36
N VAL A 75 7.12 12.75 23.22
CA VAL A 75 7.84 12.00 24.26
C VAL A 75 6.85 11.27 25.17
N ARG A 76 5.78 11.94 25.62
CA ARG A 76 4.75 11.33 26.45
C ARG A 76 4.05 10.17 25.74
N GLY A 77 3.81 10.29 24.44
CA GLY A 77 3.22 9.23 23.63
C GLY A 77 4.12 7.99 23.54
N ILE A 78 5.43 8.17 23.38
CA ILE A 78 6.37 7.04 23.42
C ILE A 78 6.39 6.41 24.81
N LEU A 79 6.53 7.23 25.86
CA LEU A 79 6.59 6.76 27.25
C LEU A 79 5.31 6.05 27.69
N GLU A 80 4.14 6.44 27.20
CA GLU A 80 2.88 5.74 27.48
C GLU A 80 2.98 4.25 27.15
N ASP A 81 3.59 3.92 26.00
CA ASP A 81 3.69 2.54 25.51
C ASP A 81 4.97 1.82 25.97
N VAL A 82 6.04 2.54 26.33
CA VAL A 82 7.33 1.93 26.76
C VAL A 82 7.64 2.06 28.25
N SER A 83 6.82 2.74 29.05
CA SER A 83 7.07 3.02 30.48
C SER A 83 7.36 1.77 31.30
N SER A 84 6.70 0.65 31.00
CA SER A 84 6.93 -0.63 31.69
C SER A 84 8.37 -1.16 31.55
N PHE A 85 9.09 -0.75 30.50
CA PHE A 85 10.51 -1.09 30.28
C PHE A 85 11.46 -0.11 30.98
N VAL A 86 11.01 1.14 31.18
CA VAL A 86 11.80 2.24 31.75
C VAL A 86 11.79 2.22 33.28
N VAL A 87 10.69 1.79 33.91
CA VAL A 87 10.52 1.78 35.38
C VAL A 87 11.13 0.54 36.05
N ALA A 88 11.36 -0.54 35.29
CA ALA A 88 11.98 -1.75 35.81
C ALA A 88 13.48 -1.52 36.10
N PRO A 89 14.09 -2.22 37.09
CA PRO A 89 15.53 -2.12 37.35
C PRO A 89 16.34 -2.34 36.07
N TYR A 90 17.35 -1.50 35.84
CA TYR A 90 18.20 -1.59 34.66
C TYR A 90 18.79 -2.99 34.53
N ARG A 91 18.36 -3.71 33.49
CA ARG A 91 18.81 -5.05 33.13
C ARG A 91 18.95 -5.11 31.63
N PHE A 92 19.98 -5.80 31.15
CA PHE A 92 20.19 -6.04 29.73
C PHE A 92 18.92 -6.50 28.99
N HIS A 93 18.15 -7.40 29.62
CA HIS A 93 16.85 -7.88 29.12
C HIS A 93 15.86 -6.76 28.78
N ASN A 94 15.79 -5.71 29.61
CA ASN A 94 14.84 -4.61 29.44
C ASN A 94 15.29 -3.65 28.32
N ASN A 95 16.60 -3.38 28.21
CA ASN A 95 17.14 -2.56 27.11
C ASN A 95 16.92 -3.23 25.76
N LEU A 96 17.24 -4.54 25.68
CA LEU A 96 17.04 -5.31 24.48
C LEU A 96 15.55 -5.39 24.10
N LEU A 97 14.67 -5.57 25.09
CA LEU A 97 13.22 -5.53 24.88
C LEU A 97 12.74 -4.17 24.39
N LEU A 98 13.26 -3.07 24.94
CA LEU A 98 12.93 -1.72 24.49
C LEU A 98 13.34 -1.51 23.03
N ILE A 99 14.58 -1.80 22.66
CA ILE A 99 15.09 -1.58 21.29
C ILE A 99 14.36 -2.45 20.29
N LEU A 100 14.15 -3.74 20.61
CA LEU A 100 13.39 -4.62 19.74
C LEU A 100 11.93 -4.19 19.66
N THR A 101 11.33 -3.66 20.73
CA THR A 101 9.96 -3.12 20.66
C THR A 101 9.91 -1.88 19.77
N LEU A 102 10.80 -0.89 19.98
CA LEU A 102 10.88 0.32 19.17
C LEU A 102 11.17 -0.01 17.68
N SER A 103 12.12 -0.92 17.42
CA SER A 103 12.53 -1.30 16.07
C SER A 103 11.53 -2.24 15.38
N LEU A 104 11.28 -3.42 15.95
CA LEU A 104 10.45 -4.46 15.34
C LEU A 104 8.96 -4.14 15.43
N THR A 105 8.50 -3.72 16.61
CA THR A 105 7.05 -3.57 16.88
C THR A 105 6.53 -2.23 16.39
N TYR A 106 7.29 -1.17 16.61
CA TYR A 106 6.85 0.19 16.30
C TYR A 106 7.46 0.77 15.02
N SER A 107 8.51 0.16 14.47
CA SER A 107 9.29 0.71 13.34
C SER A 107 9.74 2.16 13.60
N ALA A 108 10.04 2.45 14.86
CA ALA A 108 10.42 3.75 15.40
C ALA A 108 11.85 3.71 15.94
N PHE A 109 12.75 2.94 15.32
CA PHE A 109 14.18 2.95 15.65
C PHE A 109 15.01 2.59 14.41
N SER A 110 15.85 3.54 13.98
CA SER A 110 16.59 3.49 12.71
C SER A 110 17.96 2.81 12.78
N PRO A 111 18.78 2.96 13.85
CA PRO A 111 20.12 2.39 13.86
C PRO A 111 20.13 0.87 13.57
N VAL A 112 19.05 0.18 13.93
CA VAL A 112 18.71 -1.13 13.37
C VAL A 112 17.23 -1.18 13.07
N HIS A 113 16.86 -1.27 11.80
CA HIS A 113 15.53 -1.66 11.37
C HIS A 113 15.37 -3.17 11.48
N THR A 114 14.37 -3.63 12.23
CA THR A 114 14.06 -5.05 12.37
C THR A 114 12.73 -5.30 11.69
N ASN A 115 12.68 -6.29 10.81
CA ASN A 115 11.41 -6.77 10.27
C ASN A 115 11.21 -8.23 10.63
N ALA A 116 9.95 -8.64 10.69
CA ALA A 116 9.62 -10.04 10.81
C ALA A 116 8.53 -10.38 9.80
N GLU A 117 8.76 -11.45 9.04
CA GLU A 117 7.80 -11.99 8.12
C GLU A 117 7.52 -13.45 8.42
N ARG A 118 6.32 -13.88 8.06
CA ARG A 118 5.95 -15.29 8.09
C ARG A 118 5.60 -15.76 6.69
N THR A 119 6.26 -16.83 6.26
CA THR A 119 6.12 -17.43 4.93
C THR A 119 5.76 -18.90 5.10
N GLY A 120 4.46 -19.21 5.02
CA GLY A 120 3.93 -20.53 5.38
C GLY A 120 4.14 -20.84 6.88
N GLU A 121 4.91 -21.88 7.17
CA GLU A 121 5.27 -22.28 8.53
C GLU A 121 6.61 -21.70 9.02
N LYS A 122 7.39 -21.09 8.12
CA LYS A 122 8.68 -20.50 8.46
C LYS A 122 8.52 -19.03 8.83
N TYR A 123 9.32 -18.59 9.78
CA TYR A 123 9.46 -17.19 10.17
C TYR A 123 10.81 -16.69 9.72
N ARG A 124 10.88 -15.44 9.29
CA ARG A 124 12.14 -14.75 9.05
C ARG A 124 12.15 -13.51 9.91
N LEU A 125 13.26 -13.30 10.61
CA LEU A 125 13.53 -12.13 11.42
C LEU A 125 14.81 -11.52 10.88
N GLY A 126 14.75 -10.35 10.28
CA GLY A 126 15.95 -9.71 9.79
C GLY A 126 16.29 -8.42 10.50
N PHE A 127 17.57 -8.07 10.44
CA PHE A 127 18.15 -6.87 11.03
C PHE A 127 18.94 -6.13 9.94
N TRP A 128 18.45 -4.95 9.59
CA TRP A 128 19.03 -4.05 8.59
C TRP A 128 19.48 -2.79 9.33
N PRO A 129 20.78 -2.56 9.49
CA PRO A 129 21.23 -1.30 10.04
C PRO A 129 20.97 -0.16 9.06
N GLU A 130 20.44 0.94 9.57
CA GLU A 130 20.25 2.19 8.83
C GLU A 130 21.08 3.29 9.50
N ASN A 131 21.19 4.44 8.84
CA ASN A 131 21.80 5.59 9.50
C ASN A 131 20.92 6.05 10.67
N SER A 132 21.55 6.66 11.67
CA SER A 132 20.80 7.29 12.75
C SER A 132 19.88 8.36 12.18
N SER A 133 18.61 8.35 12.61
CA SER A 133 17.61 9.36 12.26
C SER A 133 18.05 10.75 12.69
N VAL A 134 18.87 10.89 13.74
CA VAL A 134 19.48 12.16 14.13
C VAL A 134 20.41 12.70 13.04
N ILE A 135 21.31 11.85 12.52
CA ILE A 135 22.26 12.25 11.47
C ILE A 135 21.49 12.61 10.19
N GLU A 136 20.54 11.77 9.80
CA GLU A 136 19.71 12.03 8.62
C GLU A 136 18.92 13.32 8.78
N PHE A 137 18.30 13.52 9.95
CA PHE A 137 17.52 14.72 10.23
C PHE A 137 18.38 15.96 10.09
N LEU A 138 19.57 16.01 10.70
CA LEU A 138 20.49 17.15 10.60
C LEU A 138 21.00 17.41 9.18
N SER A 139 21.15 16.36 8.36
CA SER A 139 21.65 16.48 6.98
C SER A 139 20.66 17.09 5.98
N GLU A 140 19.38 17.17 6.34
CA GLU A 140 18.30 17.61 5.45
C GLU A 140 17.96 19.11 5.69
N GLY A 141 18.54 20.07 4.97
CA GLY A 141 18.14 21.48 5.06
C GLY A 141 18.97 22.32 6.06
N ASP A 142 18.34 23.27 6.78
CA ASP A 142 19.05 24.15 7.71
C ASP A 142 19.40 23.42 9.02
N GLU A 143 20.67 23.04 9.13
CA GLU A 143 21.23 22.34 10.29
C GLU A 143 21.02 23.11 11.61
N GLY A 144 21.11 24.44 11.58
CA GLY A 144 20.97 25.28 12.79
C GLY A 144 19.55 25.23 13.35
N ALA A 145 18.55 25.45 12.50
CA ALA A 145 17.14 25.37 12.89
C ALA A 145 16.76 23.96 13.38
N LYS A 146 17.29 22.93 12.73
CA LYS A 146 17.02 21.53 13.11
C LYS A 146 17.69 21.13 14.42
N ARG A 147 18.90 21.64 14.68
CA ARG A 147 19.56 21.45 15.96
C ARG A 147 18.74 22.03 17.12
N GLU A 148 18.12 23.19 16.92
CA GLU A 148 17.22 23.79 17.92
C GLU A 148 16.02 22.87 18.22
N VAL A 149 15.44 22.24 17.19
CA VAL A 149 14.35 21.24 17.37
C VAL A 149 14.83 20.05 18.21
N LEU A 150 16.03 19.52 17.92
CA LEU A 150 16.60 18.42 18.69
C LEU A 150 16.85 18.81 20.15
N GLU A 151 17.32 20.03 20.41
CA GLU A 151 17.52 20.55 21.76
C GLU A 151 16.20 20.68 22.53
N ARG A 152 15.12 21.18 21.90
CA ARG A 152 13.78 21.20 22.50
C ARG A 152 13.28 19.79 22.82
N LEU A 153 13.52 18.83 21.94
CA LEU A 153 13.15 17.44 22.16
C LEU A 153 13.91 16.82 23.34
N LEU A 154 15.20 17.12 23.49
CA LEU A 154 15.98 16.69 24.66
C LEU A 154 15.44 17.28 25.95
N VAL A 155 15.06 18.56 25.95
CA VAL A 155 14.43 19.20 27.11
C VAL A 155 13.12 18.51 27.47
N ALA A 156 12.28 18.20 26.47
CA ALA A 156 11.04 17.44 26.67
C ALA A 156 11.32 16.05 27.29
N LEU A 157 12.29 15.31 26.74
CA LEU A 157 12.68 14.00 27.23
C LEU A 157 13.15 14.03 28.69
N ASN A 158 14.10 14.92 28.99
CA ASN A 158 14.67 15.07 30.33
C ASN A 158 13.66 15.61 31.36
N LYS A 159 12.55 16.21 30.91
CA LYS A 159 11.47 16.69 31.77
C LYS A 159 10.42 15.63 32.05
N GLU A 160 10.00 14.88 31.03
CA GLU A 160 8.90 13.89 31.13
C GLU A 160 9.37 12.55 31.73
N GLY A 161 10.68 12.26 31.70
CA GLY A 161 11.26 11.14 32.42
C GLY A 161 12.48 11.54 33.24
N THR A 162 12.91 10.68 34.17
CA THR A 162 14.16 10.85 34.93
C THR A 162 15.37 10.51 34.05
N PHE A 163 15.45 11.12 32.87
CA PHE A 163 16.51 10.92 31.89
C PHE A 163 17.53 12.07 31.97
N HIS A 164 18.77 11.75 31.64
CA HIS A 164 19.86 12.71 31.57
C HIS A 164 20.65 12.45 30.29
N LEU A 165 20.20 13.05 29.18
CA LEU A 165 20.86 12.98 27.88
C LEU A 165 21.21 14.38 27.39
N SER A 166 22.46 14.60 26.96
CA SER A 166 22.93 15.85 26.37
C SER A 166 23.10 15.74 24.85
N MET A 167 23.14 16.89 24.14
CA MET A 167 23.45 16.91 22.70
C MET A 167 24.83 16.33 22.39
N THR A 168 25.80 16.45 23.30
CA THR A 168 27.12 15.83 23.14
C THR A 168 27.02 14.31 23.16
N ASP A 169 26.23 13.75 24.08
CA ASP A 169 25.98 12.30 24.14
C ASP A 169 25.29 11.83 22.86
N VAL A 170 24.26 12.54 22.41
CA VAL A 170 23.53 12.25 21.18
C VAL A 170 24.49 12.20 19.98
N SER A 171 25.31 13.23 19.78
CA SER A 171 26.25 13.28 18.66
C SER A 171 27.30 12.18 18.71
N ASN A 172 27.87 11.91 19.89
CA ASN A 172 28.87 10.86 20.07
C ASN A 172 28.27 9.48 19.78
N ILE A 173 27.11 9.18 20.35
CA ILE A 173 26.44 7.89 20.16
C ILE A 173 26.02 7.72 18.71
N ALA A 174 25.38 8.74 18.10
CA ALA A 174 24.94 8.69 16.72
C ALA A 174 26.11 8.46 15.76
N SER A 175 27.24 9.14 15.98
CA SER A 175 28.48 8.92 15.20
C SER A 175 29.02 7.50 15.42
N ASP A 176 29.07 7.02 16.66
CA ASP A 176 29.55 5.69 16.98
C ASP A 176 28.70 4.58 16.34
N ILE A 177 27.38 4.74 16.27
CA ILE A 177 26.50 3.72 15.68
C ILE A 177 26.18 3.96 14.20
N SER A 178 26.78 5.00 13.59
CA SER A 178 26.60 5.30 12.16
C SER A 178 27.35 4.32 11.26
N HIS A 179 26.78 4.08 10.07
CA HIS A 179 27.39 3.21 9.07
C HIS A 179 28.27 4.01 8.10
N SER A 180 29.59 3.82 8.16
CA SER A 180 30.50 4.26 7.09
C SER A 180 30.70 3.10 6.10
N GLY A 181 30.11 3.24 4.91
CA GLY A 181 29.94 2.19 3.90
C GLY A 181 31.10 1.22 3.65
N LYS A 182 30.80 -0.08 3.81
CA LYS A 182 31.35 -1.20 3.03
C LYS A 182 30.29 -2.30 2.97
N VAL A 183 29.89 -2.73 1.77
CA VAL A 183 28.95 -3.84 1.58
C VAL A 183 29.55 -5.10 2.19
N GLU A 184 28.94 -5.61 3.25
CA GLU A 184 29.29 -6.88 3.88
C GLU A 184 28.33 -7.98 3.39
N PRO A 185 28.80 -9.24 3.27
CA PRO A 185 27.91 -10.36 2.98
C PRO A 185 26.90 -10.54 4.11
N GLU A 186 25.65 -10.83 3.76
CA GLU A 186 24.61 -11.17 4.72
C GLU A 186 24.94 -12.47 5.45
N VAL A 187 24.58 -12.56 6.73
CA VAL A 187 24.71 -13.78 7.54
C VAL A 187 23.33 -14.31 7.84
N ILE A 188 23.09 -15.56 7.44
CA ILE A 188 21.81 -16.26 7.62
C ILE A 188 22.01 -17.39 8.63
N GLY A 189 21.14 -17.46 9.63
CA GLY A 189 21.20 -18.48 10.67
C GLY A 189 19.84 -18.76 11.30
N ASN A 190 19.84 -19.41 12.46
CA ASN A 190 18.67 -19.56 13.32
C ASN A 190 18.74 -18.52 14.47
N LEU A 191 17.79 -18.55 15.41
CA LEU A 191 17.79 -17.63 16.56
C LEU A 191 19.09 -17.66 17.39
N SER A 192 19.80 -18.80 17.43
CA SER A 192 21.09 -18.89 18.15
C SER A 192 22.20 -18.04 17.53
N LEU A 193 22.04 -17.61 16.27
CA LEU A 193 22.95 -16.64 15.66
C LEU A 193 23.00 -15.35 16.47
N LEU A 194 21.85 -14.80 16.89
CA LEU A 194 21.77 -13.55 17.66
C LEU A 194 22.50 -13.62 18.99
N GLU A 195 22.48 -14.80 19.61
CA GLU A 195 23.10 -15.08 20.91
C GLU A 195 24.63 -14.93 20.84
N GLN A 196 25.24 -15.12 19.67
CA GLN A 196 26.68 -14.95 19.45
C GLN A 196 27.12 -13.47 19.37
N PHE A 197 26.18 -12.56 19.12
CA PHE A 197 26.48 -11.14 18.91
C PHE A 197 26.49 -10.34 20.21
N VAL A 198 25.92 -10.88 21.30
CA VAL A 198 25.92 -10.23 22.61
C VAL A 198 26.68 -11.05 23.67
N PRO A 199 27.93 -10.69 23.99
CA PRO A 199 28.81 -11.51 24.82
C PRO A 199 28.43 -11.57 26.32
N GLN A 200 27.54 -10.70 26.81
CA GLN A 200 27.15 -10.63 28.23
C GLN A 200 25.70 -11.09 28.50
N GLY A 201 24.94 -11.47 27.47
CA GLY A 201 23.59 -12.02 27.64
C GLY A 201 23.64 -13.54 27.79
N ALA A 202 22.86 -14.12 28.72
CA ALA A 202 22.61 -15.55 28.67
C ALA A 202 21.99 -15.88 27.28
N PRO A 203 22.40 -16.96 26.60
CA PRO A 203 21.88 -17.33 25.27
C PRO A 203 20.34 -17.26 25.20
N SER A 204 19.63 -17.69 26.24
CA SER A 204 18.16 -17.63 26.34
C SER A 204 17.52 -16.23 26.37
N THR A 205 18.28 -15.14 26.46
CA THR A 205 17.75 -13.78 26.66
C THR A 205 17.01 -13.26 25.42
N PHE A 206 17.60 -13.41 24.23
CA PHE A 206 16.94 -12.98 22.98
C PHE A 206 15.61 -13.68 22.77
N ARG A 207 15.59 -14.99 23.03
CA ARG A 207 14.37 -15.78 22.95
C ARG A 207 13.32 -15.29 23.94
N SER A 208 13.68 -15.08 25.20
CA SER A 208 12.74 -14.58 26.21
C SER A 208 12.21 -13.19 25.88
N VAL A 209 13.03 -12.30 25.30
CA VAL A 209 12.62 -10.97 24.84
C VAL A 209 11.68 -11.08 23.65
N LEU A 210 12.05 -11.86 22.64
CA LEU A 210 11.22 -12.07 21.45
C LEU A 210 9.88 -12.69 21.84
N ASP A 211 9.83 -13.69 22.72
CA ASP A 211 8.60 -14.30 23.20
C ASP A 211 7.65 -13.32 23.94
N LYS A 212 8.19 -12.22 24.50
CA LYS A 212 7.37 -11.12 25.07
C LYS A 212 6.75 -10.22 23.98
N ILE A 213 7.39 -10.10 22.82
CA ILE A 213 6.90 -9.33 21.68
C ILE A 213 5.94 -10.18 20.83
N TYR A 214 6.42 -11.35 20.41
CA TYR A 214 5.68 -12.34 19.64
C TYR A 214 6.32 -13.73 19.77
N THR A 215 5.52 -14.79 19.86
CA THR A 215 6.05 -16.16 19.97
C THR A 215 6.63 -16.65 18.64
N PHE A 216 7.96 -16.67 18.52
CA PHE A 216 8.68 -17.18 17.35
C PHE A 216 9.14 -18.62 17.59
N PRO A 217 8.66 -19.63 16.81
CA PRO A 217 9.07 -21.01 17.03
C PRO A 217 10.51 -21.21 16.53
N ALA A 218 11.43 -21.47 17.46
CA ALA A 218 12.87 -21.50 17.21
C ALA A 218 13.31 -22.38 16.03
N ASN A 219 12.70 -23.55 15.85
CA ASN A 219 13.04 -24.49 14.77
C ASN A 219 12.56 -24.02 13.38
N SER A 220 11.68 -23.03 13.34
CA SER A 220 11.09 -22.49 12.11
C SER A 220 11.54 -21.06 11.80
N THR A 221 12.33 -20.44 12.68
CA THR A 221 12.76 -19.04 12.53
C THR A 221 14.15 -18.96 11.94
N THR A 222 14.25 -18.36 10.75
CA THR A 222 15.49 -17.95 10.11
C THR A 222 15.81 -16.51 10.51
N VAL A 223 17.04 -16.25 10.92
CA VAL A 223 17.56 -14.91 11.21
C VAL A 223 18.43 -14.45 10.04
N ILE A 224 18.24 -13.21 9.61
CA ILE A 224 19.03 -12.57 8.54
C ILE A 224 19.70 -11.33 9.11
N LEU A 225 21.03 -11.26 9.04
CA LEU A 225 21.79 -10.09 9.49
C LEU A 225 22.47 -9.43 8.29
N GLN A 226 22.08 -8.19 8.00
CA GLN A 226 22.83 -7.35 7.07
C GLN A 226 23.86 -6.54 7.85
N PHE A 227 25.10 -6.45 7.36
CA PHE A 227 26.23 -5.80 8.06
C PHE A 227 26.39 -6.30 9.51
N PRO A 228 26.68 -7.59 9.70
CA PRO A 228 26.74 -8.23 11.02
C PRO A 228 27.63 -7.49 12.02
N HIS A 229 28.73 -6.87 11.58
CA HIS A 229 29.61 -6.10 12.48
C HIS A 229 28.91 -4.88 13.10
N LEU A 230 28.09 -4.17 12.32
CA LEU A 230 27.36 -3.00 12.80
C LEU A 230 26.21 -3.41 13.73
N VAL A 231 25.45 -4.45 13.36
CA VAL A 231 24.44 -5.03 14.26
C VAL A 231 25.09 -5.45 15.59
N ARG A 232 26.28 -6.05 15.55
CA ARG A 232 27.07 -6.38 16.75
C ARG A 232 27.41 -5.14 17.58
N LYS A 233 27.89 -4.08 16.94
CA LYS A 233 28.31 -2.83 17.61
C LYS A 233 27.13 -2.21 18.34
N ILE A 234 25.98 -2.12 17.68
CA ILE A 234 24.76 -1.54 18.24
C ILE A 234 24.27 -2.39 19.41
N LEU A 235 24.09 -3.70 19.22
CA LEU A 235 23.61 -4.57 20.30
C LEU A 235 24.55 -4.56 21.52
N ARG A 236 25.87 -4.46 21.30
CA ARG A 236 26.86 -4.32 22.40
C ARG A 236 26.72 -3.00 23.14
N PHE A 237 26.56 -1.88 22.45
CA PHE A 237 26.39 -0.57 23.07
C PHE A 237 25.22 -0.58 24.06
N PHE A 238 24.08 -1.13 23.64
CA PHE A 238 22.89 -1.24 24.48
C PHE A 238 22.95 -2.35 25.54
N ALA A 239 23.87 -3.31 25.38
CA ALA A 239 24.11 -4.38 26.33
C ALA A 239 25.02 -3.97 27.50
N ASP A 240 25.90 -3.00 27.27
CA ASP A 240 26.90 -2.58 28.25
C ASP A 240 26.25 -1.95 29.49
N PRO A 241 26.43 -2.54 30.69
CA PRO A 241 25.96 -1.97 31.96
C PRO A 241 26.36 -0.51 32.17
N ALA A 242 27.55 -0.10 31.71
CA ALA A 242 28.05 1.26 31.87
C ALA A 242 27.24 2.29 31.06
N ASN A 243 26.60 1.87 29.97
CA ASN A 243 25.88 2.75 29.06
C ASN A 243 24.36 2.74 29.30
N GLN A 244 23.82 1.93 30.20
CA GLN A 244 22.37 1.62 30.22
C GLN A 244 21.44 2.84 30.35
N PRO A 245 21.66 3.79 31.27
CA PRO A 245 20.77 4.96 31.39
C PRO A 245 20.80 5.83 30.14
N THR A 246 21.99 6.07 29.60
CA THR A 246 22.20 6.88 28.39
C THR A 246 21.64 6.17 27.16
N ALA A 247 21.79 4.84 27.07
CA ALA A 247 21.31 4.03 25.97
C ALA A 247 19.77 4.01 25.90
N ILE A 248 19.07 3.81 27.02
CA ILE A 248 17.59 3.92 27.04
C ILE A 248 17.14 5.31 26.62
N SER A 249 17.75 6.35 27.19
CA SER A 249 17.42 7.75 26.88
C SER A 249 17.61 8.03 25.39
N TYR A 250 18.74 7.57 24.83
CA TYR A 250 19.06 7.71 23.41
C TYR A 250 18.09 6.93 22.52
N ALA A 251 17.69 5.71 22.89
CA ALA A 251 16.71 4.94 22.10
C ALA A 251 15.34 5.65 22.02
N ILE A 252 14.87 6.23 23.12
CA ILE A 252 13.62 7.00 23.14
C ILE A 252 13.77 8.29 22.34
N PHE A 253 14.90 8.97 22.48
CA PHE A 253 15.22 10.17 21.69
C PHE A 253 15.25 9.88 20.19
N GLU A 254 15.95 8.83 19.77
CA GLU A 254 16.03 8.40 18.38
C GLU A 254 14.66 8.05 17.80
N ALA A 255 13.82 7.38 18.59
CA ALA A 255 12.44 7.08 18.22
C ALA A 255 11.60 8.35 18.03
N ALA A 256 11.77 9.33 18.91
CA ALA A 256 11.11 10.61 18.77
C ALA A 256 11.54 11.35 17.50
N VAL A 257 12.85 11.40 17.20
CA VAL A 257 13.36 12.02 15.97
C VAL A 257 12.79 11.36 14.72
N LEU A 258 12.78 10.02 14.69
CA LEU A 258 12.22 9.28 13.56
C LEU A 258 10.72 9.55 13.38
N LEU A 259 9.94 9.55 14.46
CA LEU A 259 8.51 9.85 14.40
C LEU A 259 8.24 11.29 13.97
N MET A 260 9.05 12.26 14.40
CA MET A 260 8.95 13.63 13.88
C MET A 260 9.20 13.67 12.38
N LYS A 261 10.28 13.03 11.89
CA LYS A 261 10.60 12.97 10.45
C LYS A 261 9.48 12.31 9.63
N GLN A 262 8.86 11.26 10.17
CA GLN A 262 7.81 10.50 9.47
C GLN A 262 6.43 11.18 9.48
N LEU A 263 6.06 11.81 10.59
CA LEU A 263 4.68 12.25 10.84
C LEU A 263 4.50 13.76 10.78
N LEU A 264 5.57 14.54 10.93
CA LEU A 264 5.51 16.00 10.97
C LEU A 264 6.30 16.57 9.79
N SER A 265 5.71 17.52 9.08
CA SER A 265 6.54 18.46 8.33
C SER A 265 7.25 19.34 9.36
N VAL A 266 8.57 19.48 9.26
CA VAL A 266 9.40 20.27 10.19
C VAL A 266 8.90 21.72 10.33
N GLU A 267 8.07 22.18 9.39
CA GLU A 267 7.68 23.59 9.31
C GLU A 267 6.27 23.93 9.84
N ASN A 268 5.27 23.04 9.96
CA ASN A 268 3.90 23.53 10.22
C ASN A 268 2.95 22.57 10.96
N PHE A 269 2.63 22.89 12.22
CA PHE A 269 1.26 22.77 12.77
C PHE A 269 0.59 24.13 12.69
N LYS A 270 0.37 24.65 11.48
CA LYS A 270 -0.37 25.92 11.32
C LYS A 270 -1.86 25.67 11.60
N PRO A 271 -2.52 26.48 12.46
CA PRO A 271 -3.96 26.38 12.71
C PRO A 271 -4.84 26.51 11.46
N ALA A 272 -4.33 27.06 10.36
CA ALA A 272 -5.06 27.16 9.09
C ALA A 272 -5.16 25.83 8.31
N GLN A 273 -4.37 24.81 8.67
CA GLN A 273 -4.26 23.53 7.94
C GLN A 273 -4.56 22.29 8.80
N GLN A 274 -5.14 22.47 10.00
CA GLN A 274 -5.35 21.37 10.97
C GLN A 274 -6.12 20.19 10.37
N PHE A 275 -7.14 20.52 9.57
CA PHE A 275 -7.94 19.50 8.89
C PHE A 275 -7.08 18.65 7.95
N GLU A 276 -6.32 19.29 7.05
CA GLU A 276 -5.49 18.60 6.06
C GLU A 276 -4.39 17.75 6.70
N GLU A 277 -3.76 18.26 7.76
CA GLU A 277 -2.74 17.53 8.53
C GLU A 277 -3.33 16.28 9.19
N CYS A 278 -4.48 16.39 9.86
CA CYS A 278 -5.11 15.22 10.49
C CYS A 278 -5.68 14.23 9.48
N VAL A 279 -6.16 14.70 8.31
CA VAL A 279 -6.51 13.82 7.19
C VAL A 279 -5.28 13.06 6.70
N ARG A 280 -4.12 13.74 6.55
CA ARG A 280 -2.86 13.12 6.13
C ARG A 280 -2.39 12.08 7.15
N TYR A 281 -2.45 12.41 8.44
CA TYR A 281 -2.13 11.50 9.52
C TYR A 281 -3.01 10.23 9.52
N LEU A 282 -4.33 10.37 9.31
CA LEU A 282 -5.23 9.21 9.19
C LEU A 282 -4.86 8.26 8.04
N ARG A 283 -4.22 8.75 6.97
CA ARG A 283 -3.77 7.90 5.84
C ARG A 283 -2.67 6.91 6.24
N ASN A 284 -2.00 7.11 7.37
CA ASN A 284 -1.05 6.15 7.91
C ASN A 284 -1.73 4.89 8.48
N PHE A 285 -3.03 4.94 8.75
CA PHE A 285 -3.82 3.83 9.30
C PHE A 285 -4.49 3.02 8.17
N ARG A 286 -3.68 2.59 7.19
CA ARG A 286 -4.14 1.99 5.91
C ARG A 286 -5.04 0.76 6.10
N ILE A 287 -4.69 -0.11 7.05
CA ILE A 287 -5.47 -1.32 7.37
C ILE A 287 -6.86 -0.94 7.92
N LEU A 288 -6.94 0.05 8.81
CA LEU A 288 -8.22 0.52 9.36
C LEU A 288 -9.08 1.19 8.29
N LEU A 289 -8.47 2.00 7.43
CA LEU A 289 -9.15 2.61 6.28
C LEU A 289 -9.67 1.54 5.32
N PHE A 290 -8.86 0.53 5.01
CA PHE A 290 -9.30 -0.62 4.21
C PHE A 290 -10.52 -1.30 4.84
N ALA A 291 -10.48 -1.58 6.15
CA ALA A 291 -11.59 -2.20 6.87
C ALA A 291 -12.87 -1.35 6.84
N LEU A 292 -12.73 -0.03 7.01
CA LEU A 292 -13.83 0.94 6.88
C LEU A 292 -14.46 0.87 5.48
N TYR A 293 -13.66 1.02 4.42
CA TYR A 293 -14.18 1.03 3.06
C TYR A 293 -14.75 -0.31 2.64
N ALA A 294 -14.10 -1.42 3.01
CA ALA A 294 -14.66 -2.74 2.79
C ALA A 294 -16.03 -2.86 3.45
N ARG A 295 -16.22 -2.37 4.68
CA ARG A 295 -17.53 -2.42 5.35
C ARG A 295 -18.58 -1.51 4.72
N LYS A 296 -18.20 -0.34 4.22
CA LYS A 296 -19.11 0.64 3.61
C LYS A 296 -19.51 0.30 2.19
N LEU A 297 -18.59 -0.24 1.41
CA LEU A 297 -18.77 -0.47 -0.02
C LEU A 297 -19.22 -1.90 -0.33
N SER A 298 -18.89 -2.88 0.54
CA SER A 298 -19.29 -4.27 0.33
C SER A 298 -20.76 -4.51 0.63
N ASN A 299 -21.36 -5.36 -0.19
CA ASN A 299 -22.66 -6.00 0.03
C ASN A 299 -22.57 -7.41 -0.58
N PRO A 300 -23.18 -8.44 0.02
CA PRO A 300 -23.21 -9.80 -0.54
C PRO A 300 -23.49 -9.91 -2.05
N VAL A 301 -24.36 -9.06 -2.59
CA VAL A 301 -24.66 -9.05 -4.03
C VAL A 301 -23.46 -8.55 -4.84
N LYS A 302 -22.90 -7.39 -4.48
CA LYS A 302 -21.75 -6.78 -5.17
C LYS A 302 -20.52 -7.68 -5.11
N ASP A 303 -20.26 -8.27 -3.94
CA ASP A 303 -19.16 -9.21 -3.74
C ASP A 303 -19.25 -10.40 -4.68
N ARG A 304 -20.44 -10.99 -4.83
CA ARG A 304 -20.67 -12.12 -5.76
C ARG A 304 -20.46 -11.70 -7.21
N LEU A 305 -20.92 -10.51 -7.58
CA LEU A 305 -20.79 -10.01 -8.96
C LEU A 305 -19.31 -9.76 -9.31
N VAL A 306 -18.55 -9.11 -8.42
CA VAL A 306 -17.10 -8.90 -8.61
C VAL A 306 -16.37 -10.24 -8.69
N LEU A 307 -16.68 -11.17 -7.79
CA LEU A 307 -16.06 -12.50 -7.79
C LEU A 307 -16.36 -13.26 -9.09
N ALA A 308 -17.62 -13.28 -9.54
CA ALA A 308 -18.01 -13.91 -10.79
C ALA A 308 -17.31 -13.28 -12.00
N THR A 309 -17.28 -11.95 -12.08
CA THR A 309 -16.58 -11.25 -13.17
C THR A 309 -15.07 -11.52 -13.15
N ALA A 310 -14.44 -11.58 -11.98
CA ALA A 310 -13.02 -11.90 -11.89
C ALA A 310 -12.71 -13.34 -12.32
N GLU A 311 -13.56 -14.31 -11.98
CA GLU A 311 -13.42 -15.70 -12.45
C GLU A 311 -13.66 -15.83 -13.96
N ASP A 312 -14.63 -15.11 -14.52
CA ASP A 312 -14.83 -15.02 -15.98
C ASP A 312 -13.56 -14.48 -16.67
N ILE A 313 -12.97 -13.40 -16.13
CA ILE A 313 -11.74 -12.79 -16.66
C ILE A 313 -10.58 -13.80 -16.62
N LYS A 314 -10.42 -14.56 -15.53
CA LYS A 314 -9.41 -15.62 -15.45
C LYS A 314 -9.58 -16.65 -16.56
N ALA A 315 -10.81 -17.11 -16.80
CA ALA A 315 -11.10 -18.07 -17.85
C ALA A 315 -10.76 -17.51 -19.24
N VAL A 316 -11.10 -16.26 -19.51
CA VAL A 316 -10.78 -15.59 -20.77
C VAL A 316 -9.28 -15.42 -20.98
N VAL A 317 -8.50 -15.06 -19.94
CA VAL A 317 -7.02 -14.99 -20.06
C VAL A 317 -6.44 -16.36 -20.45
N ILE A 318 -6.90 -17.45 -19.80
CA ILE A 318 -6.45 -18.82 -20.10
C ILE A 318 -6.85 -19.23 -21.52
N GLU A 319 -8.05 -18.86 -21.97
CA GLU A 319 -8.49 -19.16 -23.34
C GLU A 319 -7.64 -18.41 -24.36
N LYS A 320 -7.44 -17.11 -24.16
CA LYS A 320 -6.91 -16.17 -25.16
C LYS A 320 -5.39 -16.12 -25.22
N VAL A 321 -4.69 -16.76 -24.29
CA VAL A 321 -3.23 -16.92 -24.37
C VAL A 321 -2.77 -17.67 -25.64
N SER A 322 -3.63 -18.50 -26.25
CA SER A 322 -3.30 -19.15 -27.54
C SER A 322 -3.13 -18.16 -28.70
N LEU A 323 -3.59 -16.91 -28.54
CA LEU A 323 -3.30 -15.84 -29.48
C LEU A 323 -1.84 -15.40 -29.39
N LEU A 324 -1.20 -15.59 -28.23
CA LEU A 324 0.19 -15.22 -27.99
C LEU A 324 1.14 -16.39 -28.25
N GLY A 325 0.81 -17.58 -27.75
CA GLY A 325 1.71 -18.72 -27.69
C GLY A 325 1.12 -20.04 -28.16
N ASP A 326 1.90 -21.10 -28.00
CA ASP A 326 1.48 -22.46 -28.35
C ASP A 326 0.67 -23.14 -27.22
N ALA A 327 0.30 -24.41 -27.43
CA ALA A 327 -0.41 -25.20 -26.42
C ALA A 327 0.38 -25.36 -25.12
N GLY A 328 1.71 -25.36 -25.18
CA GLY A 328 2.59 -25.42 -24.00
C GLY A 328 2.51 -24.14 -23.19
N ASP A 329 2.52 -22.97 -23.84
CA ASP A 329 2.31 -21.69 -23.18
C ASP A 329 0.94 -21.64 -22.49
N LYS A 330 -0.11 -22.13 -23.17
CA LYS A 330 -1.46 -22.22 -22.57
C LYS A 330 -1.50 -23.06 -21.31
N VAL A 331 -0.83 -24.21 -21.28
CA VAL A 331 -0.75 -25.05 -20.07
C VAL A 331 -0.03 -24.32 -18.94
N LYS A 332 1.09 -23.65 -19.23
CA LYS A 332 1.82 -22.87 -18.22
C LYS A 332 0.97 -21.75 -17.61
N VAL A 333 0.30 -20.97 -18.46
CA VAL A 333 -0.59 -19.89 -18.02
C VAL A 333 -1.78 -20.43 -17.23
N SER A 334 -2.38 -21.53 -17.68
CA SER A 334 -3.43 -22.21 -16.95
C SER A 334 -2.97 -22.63 -15.55
N ASN A 335 -1.79 -23.23 -15.41
CA ASN A 335 -1.26 -23.63 -14.10
C ASN A 335 -1.03 -22.41 -13.20
N THR A 336 -0.45 -21.32 -13.73
CA THR A 336 -0.21 -20.08 -12.97
C THR A 336 -1.52 -19.42 -12.49
N ILE A 337 -2.57 -19.39 -13.33
CA ILE A 337 -3.81 -18.67 -13.02
C ILE A 337 -4.84 -19.52 -12.26
N SER A 338 -4.95 -20.82 -12.59
CA SER A 338 -6.01 -21.68 -12.04
C SER A 338 -5.88 -21.88 -10.53
N GLU A 339 -4.66 -21.80 -10.00
CA GLU A 339 -4.38 -21.88 -8.57
C GLU A 339 -4.74 -20.59 -7.81
N LEU A 340 -4.98 -19.48 -8.51
CA LEU A 340 -5.30 -18.21 -7.88
C LEU A 340 -6.73 -18.20 -7.35
N ARG A 341 -6.88 -18.00 -6.05
CA ARG A 341 -8.18 -17.73 -5.45
C ARG A 341 -8.51 -16.25 -5.48
N VAL A 342 -9.63 -15.86 -6.08
CA VAL A 342 -10.13 -14.48 -6.00
C VAL A 342 -10.63 -14.19 -4.58
N VAL A 343 -10.19 -13.07 -4.02
CA VAL A 343 -10.55 -12.62 -2.68
C VAL A 343 -11.13 -11.21 -2.74
N VAL A 344 -12.38 -11.08 -2.32
CA VAL A 344 -13.09 -9.79 -2.24
C VAL A 344 -12.87 -9.09 -0.89
N PRO A 345 -12.97 -7.74 -0.83
CA PRO A 345 -12.75 -6.95 0.39
C PRO A 345 -13.53 -7.41 1.62
N SER A 346 -14.79 -7.81 1.47
CA SER A 346 -15.62 -8.21 2.60
C SER A 346 -15.12 -9.47 3.31
N TYR A 347 -14.43 -10.35 2.58
CA TYR A 347 -13.79 -11.52 3.17
C TYR A 347 -12.61 -11.08 4.03
N VAL A 348 -11.73 -10.23 3.50
CA VAL A 348 -10.59 -9.68 4.24
C VAL A 348 -11.04 -8.93 5.49
N ALA A 349 -12.06 -8.07 5.37
CA ALA A 349 -12.57 -7.29 6.50
C ALA A 349 -13.10 -8.16 7.65
N ARG A 350 -13.75 -9.29 7.35
CA ARG A 350 -14.22 -10.25 8.38
C ARG A 350 -13.10 -10.94 9.15
N LEU A 351 -11.90 -10.93 8.60
CA LEU A 351 -10.73 -11.60 9.17
C LEU A 351 -9.93 -10.64 10.06
N ILE A 352 -10.17 -9.33 9.94
CA ILE A 352 -9.73 -8.30 10.88
C ILE A 352 -10.73 -8.29 12.05
N LYS A 353 -10.47 -9.11 13.07
CA LYS A 353 -11.34 -9.23 14.25
C LYS A 353 -10.96 -8.28 15.37
N ASP A 354 -9.66 -8.11 15.58
CA ASP A 354 -9.12 -7.26 16.63
C ASP A 354 -8.68 -5.93 16.02
N LEU A 355 -9.08 -4.81 16.62
CA LEU A 355 -8.64 -3.47 16.25
C LEU A 355 -7.57 -2.99 17.24
N PRO A 356 -6.69 -2.04 16.87
CA PRO A 356 -5.73 -1.49 17.80
C PRO A 356 -6.43 -0.73 18.92
N ASP A 357 -5.87 -0.79 20.12
CA ASP A 357 -6.25 0.09 21.22
C ASP A 357 -5.90 1.54 20.87
N VAL A 358 -6.74 2.47 21.33
CA VAL A 358 -6.60 3.90 21.03
C VAL A 358 -6.34 4.68 22.32
N SER A 359 -5.30 5.51 22.32
CA SER A 359 -4.95 6.51 23.32
C SER A 359 -5.51 7.89 22.97
N SER A 360 -5.55 8.80 23.94
CA SER A 360 -5.72 10.24 23.71
C SER A 360 -4.49 10.88 23.05
N ASN A 361 -3.33 10.22 23.08
CA ASN A 361 -2.08 10.71 22.49
C ASN A 361 -1.91 10.22 21.04
N LEU A 362 -1.67 11.15 20.09
CA LEU A 362 -1.54 10.80 18.68
C LEU A 362 -0.32 9.90 18.37
N PHE A 363 0.79 10.06 19.08
CA PHE A 363 1.99 9.30 18.80
C PHE A 363 1.85 7.88 19.37
N SER A 364 1.23 7.74 20.55
CA SER A 364 0.84 6.42 21.07
C SER A 364 -0.11 5.69 20.11
N ASN A 365 -1.09 6.39 19.51
CA ASN A 365 -1.97 5.80 18.50
C ASN A 365 -1.21 5.26 17.28
N TYR A 366 -0.19 5.98 16.81
CA TYR A 366 0.66 5.51 15.73
C TYR A 366 1.45 4.26 16.13
N LEU A 367 2.09 4.27 17.31
CA LEU A 367 2.84 3.13 17.85
C LEU A 367 1.95 1.89 18.01
N ARG A 368 0.77 2.03 18.62
CA ARG A 368 -0.20 0.94 18.78
C ARG A 368 -0.69 0.38 17.46
N ASN A 369 -0.88 1.23 16.45
CA ASN A 369 -1.21 0.78 15.09
C ASN A 369 -0.05 0.03 14.42
N SER A 370 1.19 0.46 14.60
CA SER A 370 2.37 -0.29 14.13
C SER A 370 2.47 -1.66 14.79
N ALA A 371 2.27 -1.74 16.12
CA ALA A 371 2.27 -3.00 16.85
C ALA A 371 1.18 -3.95 16.38
N TRP A 372 -0.03 -3.43 16.18
CA TRP A 372 -1.14 -4.18 15.65
C TRP A 372 -0.89 -4.65 14.21
N THR A 373 -0.28 -3.81 13.39
CA THR A 373 0.12 -4.16 12.01
C THR A 373 1.12 -5.32 12.00
N LEU A 374 2.15 -5.29 12.86
CA LEU A 374 3.08 -6.41 13.01
C LEU A 374 2.37 -7.70 13.45
N ARG A 375 1.45 -7.62 14.42
CA ARG A 375 0.67 -8.79 14.86
C ARG A 375 -0.13 -9.39 13.71
N LEU A 376 -0.72 -8.55 12.87
CA LEU A 376 -1.38 -8.99 11.64
C LEU A 376 -0.38 -9.63 10.68
N GLN A 377 0.81 -9.05 10.47
CA GLN A 377 1.86 -9.60 9.59
C GLN A 377 2.32 -11.00 10.02
N LEU A 378 2.46 -11.22 11.33
CA LEU A 378 2.93 -12.49 11.88
C LEU A 378 1.82 -13.53 12.04
N SER A 379 0.56 -13.10 11.96
CA SER A 379 -0.58 -13.99 12.08
C SER A 379 -0.56 -15.12 11.04
N ARG A 380 -1.06 -16.31 11.44
CA ARG A 380 -1.31 -17.43 10.50
C ARG A 380 -2.16 -17.02 9.31
N PHE A 381 -3.03 -16.05 9.54
CA PHE A 381 -3.92 -15.49 8.54
C PHE A 381 -3.13 -14.78 7.44
N ASN A 382 -2.22 -13.87 7.79
CA ASN A 382 -1.32 -13.25 6.84
C ASN A 382 -0.37 -14.27 6.19
N ALA A 383 0.13 -15.25 6.95
CA ALA A 383 0.97 -16.31 6.41
C ALA A 383 0.33 -17.03 5.20
N ARG A 384 -0.99 -17.23 5.24
CA ARG A 384 -1.76 -17.94 4.21
C ARG A 384 -2.24 -17.03 3.07
N LEU A 385 -2.59 -15.78 3.38
CA LEU A 385 -3.28 -14.90 2.44
C LEU A 385 -2.46 -13.68 2.00
N GLY A 386 -1.37 -13.32 2.67
CA GLY A 386 -0.61 -12.09 2.38
C GLY A 386 -1.37 -10.80 2.69
N VAL A 387 -2.32 -10.84 3.63
CA VAL A 387 -3.24 -9.72 3.96
C VAL A 387 -2.52 -8.43 4.32
N THR A 388 -1.39 -8.48 5.00
CA THR A 388 -0.64 -7.26 5.30
C THR A 388 0.08 -6.70 4.08
N ASP A 389 0.48 -7.53 3.11
CA ASP A 389 1.01 -7.03 1.84
C ASP A 389 -0.07 -6.24 1.09
N ILE A 390 -1.33 -6.69 1.17
CA ILE A 390 -2.50 -6.00 0.61
C ILE A 390 -2.77 -4.67 1.30
N MET A 391 -2.71 -4.68 2.63
CA MET A 391 -3.14 -3.53 3.42
C MET A 391 -2.03 -2.51 3.67
N ASN A 392 -0.76 -2.87 3.47
CA ASN A 392 0.38 -1.97 3.52
C ASN A 392 0.62 -1.23 2.21
N ARG A 393 0.23 -1.80 1.06
CA ARG A 393 0.22 -1.05 -0.21
C ARG A 393 -0.83 0.05 -0.15
N LYS A 394 -0.58 1.18 -0.82
CA LYS A 394 -1.53 2.29 -0.83
C LYS A 394 -2.81 1.78 -1.49
N PRO A 395 -3.94 1.66 -0.76
CA PRO A 395 -5.14 0.96 -1.22
C PRO A 395 -5.84 1.64 -2.42
N TYR A 396 -5.31 2.77 -2.88
CA TYR A 396 -5.78 3.55 -4.01
C TYR A 396 -4.84 3.50 -5.23
N GLU A 397 -3.60 3.04 -5.07
CA GLU A 397 -2.63 2.98 -6.18
C GLU A 397 -2.66 1.60 -6.88
N GLU A 398 -3.04 0.53 -6.18
CA GLU A 398 -3.22 -0.81 -6.74
C GLU A 398 -4.62 -1.34 -6.45
N TYR A 399 -5.46 -1.40 -7.49
CA TYR A 399 -6.86 -1.86 -7.42
C TYR A 399 -7.01 -3.37 -7.24
N VAL A 400 -6.00 -4.12 -7.68
CA VAL A 400 -5.92 -5.57 -7.59
C VAL A 400 -4.48 -5.95 -7.26
N LEU A 401 -4.29 -6.88 -6.31
CA LEU A 401 -2.98 -7.38 -5.91
C LEU A 401 -2.95 -8.90 -5.99
N VAL A 402 -1.88 -9.46 -6.58
CA VAL A 402 -1.60 -10.89 -6.52
C VAL A 402 -0.58 -11.16 -5.42
N THR A 403 -0.94 -11.99 -4.45
CA THR A 403 0.01 -12.46 -3.42
C THR A 403 -0.34 -13.89 -3.00
N ARG A 404 0.68 -14.75 -2.85
CA ARG A 404 0.59 -16.10 -2.25
C ARG A 404 -0.59 -16.94 -2.77
N GLY A 405 -0.78 -17.02 -4.09
CA GLY A 405 -1.86 -17.81 -4.70
C GLY A 405 -3.25 -17.18 -4.61
N HIS A 406 -3.34 -15.88 -4.35
CA HIS A 406 -4.60 -15.17 -4.22
C HIS A 406 -4.58 -13.87 -5.03
N LEU A 407 -5.74 -13.54 -5.60
CA LEU A 407 -6.00 -12.31 -6.35
C LEU A 407 -6.96 -11.44 -5.54
N PHE A 408 -6.43 -10.42 -4.89
CA PHE A 408 -7.19 -9.55 -4.00
C PHE A 408 -7.73 -8.34 -4.72
N ILE A 409 -9.01 -8.09 -4.54
CA ILE A 409 -9.69 -6.92 -5.09
C ILE A 409 -9.74 -5.83 -4.01
N ALA A 410 -9.42 -4.59 -4.35
CA ALA A 410 -9.49 -3.45 -3.44
C ALA A 410 -10.96 -2.98 -3.22
N PRO A 411 -11.29 -2.40 -2.04
CA PRO A 411 -12.64 -1.91 -1.72
C PRO A 411 -13.24 -0.95 -2.75
N VAL A 412 -12.41 -0.10 -3.35
CA VAL A 412 -12.85 0.90 -4.33
C VAL A 412 -13.46 0.26 -5.59
N VAL A 413 -13.00 -0.94 -5.98
CA VAL A 413 -13.57 -1.68 -7.12
C VAL A 413 -15.02 -2.12 -6.83
N LEU A 414 -15.36 -2.41 -5.58
CA LEU A 414 -16.77 -2.66 -5.19
C LEU A 414 -17.63 -1.41 -5.33
N GLY A 415 -17.03 -0.24 -5.11
CA GLY A 415 -17.66 1.06 -5.36
C GLY A 415 -17.95 1.27 -6.85
N TRP A 416 -17.07 0.84 -7.75
CA TRP A 416 -17.32 0.89 -9.20
C TRP A 416 -18.48 0.01 -9.62
N VAL A 417 -18.57 -1.21 -9.07
CA VAL A 417 -19.72 -2.08 -9.35
C VAL A 417 -21.02 -1.51 -8.77
N ALA A 418 -20.95 -0.70 -7.71
CA ALA A 418 -22.13 -0.04 -7.13
C ALA A 418 -22.82 0.95 -8.07
N THR A 419 -22.09 1.53 -9.02
CA THR A 419 -22.60 2.51 -9.99
C THR A 419 -22.98 1.88 -11.33
N THR A 420 -22.90 0.55 -11.41
CA THR A 420 -23.25 -0.22 -12.61
C THR A 420 -24.55 -0.96 -12.42
N ASN A 421 -25.25 -1.23 -13.53
CA ASN A 421 -26.39 -2.13 -13.50
C ASN A 421 -25.90 -3.57 -13.18
N PRO A 422 -26.31 -4.17 -12.04
CA PRO A 422 -25.90 -5.51 -11.64
C PRO A 422 -26.15 -6.60 -12.70
N GLU A 423 -27.17 -6.43 -13.52
CA GLU A 423 -27.56 -7.40 -14.56
C GLU A 423 -26.76 -7.20 -15.85
N ALA A 424 -26.22 -6.01 -16.09
CA ALA A 424 -25.44 -5.69 -17.27
C ALA A 424 -24.01 -6.25 -17.17
N ARG A 425 -23.77 -7.41 -17.79
CA ARG A 425 -22.43 -8.04 -17.83
C ARG A 425 -21.35 -7.09 -18.34
N PHE A 426 -21.64 -6.34 -19.40
CA PHE A 426 -20.67 -5.44 -20.02
C PHE A 426 -20.23 -4.29 -19.10
N GLU A 427 -21.13 -3.71 -18.30
CA GLU A 427 -20.77 -2.64 -17.36
C GLU A 427 -19.85 -3.16 -16.26
N ARG A 428 -20.16 -4.35 -15.72
CA ARG A 428 -19.32 -5.01 -14.71
C ARG A 428 -17.96 -5.39 -15.27
N SER A 429 -17.91 -5.91 -16.49
CA SER A 429 -16.65 -6.22 -17.18
C SER A 429 -15.84 -4.96 -17.48
N ALA A 430 -16.47 -3.82 -17.79
CA ALA A 430 -15.76 -2.55 -17.97
C ALA A 430 -15.17 -2.00 -16.65
N ALA A 431 -15.86 -2.22 -15.53
CA ALA A 431 -15.42 -1.78 -14.20
C ALA A 431 -14.33 -2.67 -13.59
N VAL A 432 -14.58 -3.99 -13.50
CA VAL A 432 -13.72 -4.95 -12.80
C VAL A 432 -12.68 -5.55 -13.74
N GLY A 433 -13.07 -5.77 -15.00
CA GLY A 433 -12.26 -6.51 -15.97
C GLY A 433 -10.87 -5.94 -16.19
N PRO A 434 -10.69 -4.63 -16.42
CA PRO A 434 -9.39 -4.07 -16.71
C PRO A 434 -8.37 -4.26 -15.59
N VAL A 435 -8.78 -3.99 -14.36
CA VAL A 435 -7.89 -4.07 -13.20
C VAL A 435 -7.54 -5.52 -12.84
N VAL A 436 -8.47 -6.46 -13.04
CA VAL A 436 -8.21 -7.89 -12.86
C VAL A 436 -7.32 -8.43 -13.97
N ALA A 437 -7.63 -8.11 -15.22
CA ALA A 437 -6.88 -8.58 -16.38
C ALA A 437 -5.44 -8.04 -16.36
N ASP A 438 -5.22 -6.77 -16.00
CA ASP A 438 -3.88 -6.20 -15.87
C ASP A 438 -3.04 -6.96 -14.82
N ALA A 439 -3.61 -7.24 -13.65
CA ALA A 439 -2.94 -8.00 -12.60
C ALA A 439 -2.60 -9.44 -13.03
N LEU A 440 -3.51 -10.11 -13.74
CA LEU A 440 -3.27 -11.47 -14.27
C LEU A 440 -2.20 -11.46 -15.37
N TRP A 441 -2.29 -10.56 -16.34
CA TRP A 441 -1.29 -10.45 -17.41
C TRP A 441 0.08 -10.13 -16.84
N LYS A 442 0.18 -9.20 -15.89
CA LYS A 442 1.43 -8.94 -15.17
C LYS A 442 1.99 -10.20 -14.51
N LEU A 443 1.18 -10.90 -13.72
CA LEU A 443 1.61 -12.14 -13.06
C LEU A 443 2.15 -13.17 -14.06
N VAL A 444 1.43 -13.38 -15.16
CA VAL A 444 1.75 -14.39 -16.15
C VAL A 444 3.00 -14.00 -16.93
N LEU A 445 3.12 -12.73 -17.32
CA LEU A 445 4.25 -12.23 -18.10
C LEU A 445 5.55 -12.20 -17.28
N ASP A 446 5.44 -11.96 -15.97
CA ASP A 446 6.59 -11.91 -15.06
C ASP A 446 7.06 -13.32 -14.63
N ASN A 447 6.18 -14.33 -14.59
CA ASN A 447 6.50 -15.65 -14.02
C ASN A 447 6.45 -16.82 -15.01
N THR A 448 6.10 -16.60 -16.28
CA THR A 448 6.02 -17.67 -17.27
C THR A 448 7.25 -17.64 -18.18
N THR A 449 7.87 -18.80 -18.38
CA THR A 449 8.84 -18.96 -19.48
C THR A 449 8.07 -19.17 -20.78
N TRP A 450 8.24 -18.25 -21.72
CA TRP A 450 7.48 -18.26 -22.98
C TRP A 450 8.19 -19.03 -24.07
N SER A 451 7.43 -19.63 -24.99
CA SER A 451 7.97 -20.16 -26.25
C SER A 451 8.59 -19.03 -27.09
N ALA A 452 9.47 -19.37 -28.04
CA ALA A 452 10.05 -18.39 -28.96
C ALA A 452 8.98 -17.65 -29.79
N THR A 453 7.87 -18.33 -30.12
CA THR A 453 6.72 -17.75 -30.81
C THR A 453 6.04 -16.69 -29.95
N ALA A 454 5.79 -17.01 -28.67
CA ALA A 454 5.21 -16.07 -27.73
C ALA A 454 6.14 -14.88 -27.44
N GLU A 455 7.43 -15.10 -27.21
CA GLU A 455 8.39 -14.00 -27.01
C GLU A 455 8.44 -13.04 -28.21
N LYS A 456 8.32 -13.55 -29.44
CA LYS A 456 8.24 -12.69 -30.63
C LYS A 456 7.01 -11.78 -30.59
N LYS A 457 5.83 -12.31 -30.25
CA LYS A 457 4.58 -11.53 -30.15
C LYS A 457 4.58 -10.59 -28.95
N LEU A 458 5.06 -11.05 -27.79
CA LEU A 458 5.20 -10.23 -26.59
C LEU A 458 6.22 -9.11 -26.78
N GLY A 459 7.31 -9.34 -27.50
CA GLY A 459 8.28 -8.32 -27.87
C GLY A 459 7.67 -7.16 -28.66
N ILE A 460 6.65 -7.44 -29.47
CA ILE A 460 5.88 -6.40 -30.18
C ILE A 460 5.01 -5.61 -29.20
N LEU A 461 4.24 -6.30 -28.35
CA LEU A 461 3.40 -5.66 -27.33
C LEU A 461 4.21 -4.81 -26.34
N ARG A 462 5.40 -5.27 -25.92
CA ARG A 462 6.32 -4.53 -25.04
C ARG A 462 6.82 -3.24 -25.70
N LYS A 463 7.19 -3.28 -26.99
CA LYS A 463 7.59 -2.09 -27.76
C LYS A 463 6.45 -1.07 -27.89
N CYS A 464 5.21 -1.54 -27.94
CA CYS A 464 4.03 -0.68 -27.94
C CYS A 464 3.78 -0.02 -26.58
N ALA A 465 3.98 -0.75 -25.48
CA ALA A 465 3.86 -0.21 -24.13
C ALA A 465 4.97 0.81 -23.78
N SER A 466 6.22 0.52 -24.16
CA SER A 466 7.40 1.34 -23.80
C SER A 466 7.44 2.72 -24.44
N LYS A 467 6.65 2.98 -25.50
CA LYS A 467 6.62 4.27 -26.20
C LYS A 467 5.63 5.29 -25.61
N LYS A 468 4.73 4.88 -24.70
CA LYS A 468 3.67 5.78 -24.20
C LYS A 468 3.34 5.68 -22.70
N ALA A 469 3.84 4.69 -21.95
CA ALA A 469 3.56 4.58 -20.51
C ALA A 469 4.85 4.45 -19.68
N SER A 470 4.98 5.28 -18.64
CA SER A 470 6.09 5.27 -17.67
C SER A 470 6.05 4.07 -16.71
N SER A 471 4.99 3.26 -16.78
CA SER A 471 4.82 2.05 -15.97
C SER A 471 4.52 0.87 -16.90
N TYR A 472 5.15 -0.27 -16.64
CA TYR A 472 4.99 -1.55 -17.35
C TYR A 472 3.56 -2.10 -17.21
N ARG A 473 2.57 -1.42 -17.81
CA ARG A 473 1.19 -1.89 -17.92
C ARG A 473 1.00 -2.51 -19.29
N TYR A 474 0.19 -3.56 -19.37
CA TYR A 474 -0.24 -4.15 -20.64
C TYR A 474 -1.69 -3.75 -20.93
N PRO A 475 -1.99 -2.45 -21.07
CA PRO A 475 -3.36 -1.96 -21.00
C PRO A 475 -4.19 -2.43 -22.22
N VAL A 476 -3.53 -2.73 -23.34
CA VAL A 476 -4.17 -3.36 -24.51
C VAL A 476 -4.72 -4.74 -24.18
N LEU A 477 -3.90 -5.62 -23.60
CA LEU A 477 -4.32 -6.97 -23.22
C LEU A 477 -5.40 -6.93 -22.15
N SER A 478 -5.28 -6.00 -21.19
CA SER A 478 -6.29 -5.74 -20.17
C SER A 478 -7.63 -5.32 -20.78
N LEU A 479 -7.64 -4.33 -21.67
CA LEU A 479 -8.83 -3.86 -22.39
C LEU A 479 -9.48 -4.98 -23.22
N GLN A 480 -8.68 -5.70 -24.01
CA GLN A 480 -9.19 -6.78 -24.87
C GLN A 480 -9.80 -7.90 -24.04
N THR A 481 -9.16 -8.30 -22.93
CA THR A 481 -9.68 -9.33 -22.02
C THR A 481 -11.01 -8.90 -21.41
N ALA A 482 -11.10 -7.66 -20.95
CA ALA A 482 -12.35 -7.10 -20.43
C ALA A 482 -13.46 -7.07 -21.52
N ALA A 483 -13.11 -6.70 -22.75
CA ALA A 483 -14.04 -6.66 -23.87
C ALA A 483 -14.51 -8.08 -24.27
N TRP A 484 -13.62 -9.05 -24.41
CA TRP A 484 -13.97 -10.45 -24.70
C TRP A 484 -14.88 -11.04 -23.62
N THR A 485 -14.68 -10.66 -22.36
CA THR A 485 -15.55 -11.07 -21.25
C THR A 485 -16.92 -10.41 -21.31
N ALA A 486 -17.00 -9.19 -21.83
CA ALA A 486 -18.24 -8.43 -21.96
C ALA A 486 -19.09 -8.85 -23.18
N ARG A 487 -18.45 -9.30 -24.27
CA ARG A 487 -19.09 -9.56 -25.56
C ARG A 487 -20.17 -10.66 -25.48
N ASP A 488 -21.31 -10.38 -26.09
CA ASP A 488 -22.37 -11.32 -26.40
C ASP A 488 -22.97 -11.03 -27.79
N SER A 489 -24.02 -11.75 -28.18
CA SER A 489 -24.69 -11.56 -29.47
C SER A 489 -25.32 -10.16 -29.65
N THR A 490 -25.47 -9.39 -28.58
CA THR A 490 -26.06 -8.04 -28.57
C THR A 490 -25.01 -6.93 -28.46
N TRP A 491 -23.71 -7.25 -28.53
CA TRP A 491 -22.58 -6.32 -28.36
C TRP A 491 -22.68 -5.02 -29.17
N ASN A 492 -23.16 -5.12 -30.41
CA ASN A 492 -23.31 -3.98 -31.32
C ASN A 492 -24.75 -3.49 -31.45
N THR A 493 -25.68 -4.03 -30.65
CA THR A 493 -27.08 -3.62 -30.66
C THR A 493 -27.23 -2.30 -29.88
N PRO A 494 -27.83 -1.25 -30.47
CA PRO A 494 -28.18 -0.03 -29.75
C PRO A 494 -29.11 -0.32 -28.58
N ARG A 495 -28.86 0.32 -27.44
CA ARG A 495 -29.76 0.34 -26.29
C ARG A 495 -29.90 1.77 -25.79
N LEU A 496 -31.03 2.06 -25.16
CA LEU A 496 -31.19 3.25 -24.34
C LEU A 496 -30.33 3.08 -23.08
N VAL A 497 -29.31 3.93 -22.96
CA VAL A 497 -28.35 3.88 -21.84
C VAL A 497 -28.74 4.90 -20.78
N TRP A 498 -29.34 6.01 -21.22
CA TRP A 498 -29.90 7.08 -20.39
C TRP A 498 -31.21 7.59 -21.00
N SER A 499 -31.94 8.44 -20.27
CA SER A 499 -33.22 9.01 -20.70
C SER A 499 -33.17 9.81 -22.01
N LEU A 500 -31.99 10.09 -22.57
CA LEU A 500 -31.79 10.98 -23.72
C LEU A 500 -30.77 10.46 -24.76
N TRP A 501 -30.20 9.26 -24.62
CA TRP A 501 -29.14 8.78 -25.54
C TRP A 501 -29.22 7.28 -25.86
N GLU A 502 -29.26 6.97 -27.16
CA GLU A 502 -29.09 5.62 -27.71
C GLU A 502 -27.61 5.38 -28.02
N ALA A 503 -27.03 4.34 -27.44
CA ALA A 503 -25.67 3.89 -27.74
C ALA A 503 -25.61 2.37 -27.76
N SER A 504 -24.73 1.80 -28.57
CA SER A 504 -24.49 0.34 -28.56
C SER A 504 -23.85 -0.10 -27.25
N ILE A 505 -24.04 -1.37 -26.87
CA ILE A 505 -23.37 -1.95 -25.71
C ILE A 505 -21.85 -1.75 -25.77
N SER A 506 -21.25 -1.92 -26.95
CA SER A 506 -19.83 -1.67 -27.19
C SER A 506 -19.43 -0.22 -26.92
N GLN A 507 -20.22 0.77 -27.35
CA GLN A 507 -19.95 2.18 -27.04
C GLN A 507 -19.96 2.42 -25.53
N VAL A 508 -20.98 1.92 -24.81
CA VAL A 508 -21.07 2.11 -23.35
C VAL A 508 -19.91 1.44 -22.63
N PHE A 509 -19.53 0.23 -23.04
CA PHE A 509 -18.40 -0.47 -22.46
C PHE A 509 -17.12 0.37 -22.52
N TYR A 510 -16.80 0.95 -23.69
CA TYR A 510 -15.59 1.75 -23.85
C TYR A 510 -15.63 3.08 -23.09
N LEU A 511 -16.80 3.74 -23.03
CA LEU A 511 -16.95 4.93 -22.19
C LEU A 511 -16.72 4.59 -20.71
N ARG A 512 -17.31 3.50 -20.22
CA ARG A 512 -17.13 3.02 -18.84
C ARG A 512 -15.67 2.64 -18.57
N TYR A 513 -15.02 1.93 -19.50
CA TYR A 513 -13.61 1.58 -19.39
C TYR A 513 -12.73 2.81 -19.17
N ILE A 514 -12.85 3.83 -20.05
CA ILE A 514 -12.05 5.06 -19.96
C ILE A 514 -12.37 5.79 -18.65
N HIS A 515 -13.64 5.83 -18.25
CA HIS A 515 -14.06 6.45 -17.00
C HIS A 515 -13.36 5.82 -15.77
N PHE A 516 -13.36 4.49 -15.67
CA PHE A 516 -12.76 3.79 -14.52
C PHE A 516 -11.22 3.78 -14.55
N VAL A 517 -10.62 3.58 -15.73
CA VAL A 517 -9.16 3.41 -15.87
C VAL A 517 -8.40 4.74 -15.92
N ALA A 518 -9.07 5.84 -16.29
CA ALA A 518 -8.43 7.16 -16.42
C ALA A 518 -9.16 8.28 -15.64
N CYS A 519 -10.43 8.58 -15.95
CA CYS A 519 -11.09 9.76 -15.38
C CYS A 519 -11.14 9.74 -13.85
N LEU A 520 -11.55 8.62 -13.24
CA LEU A 520 -11.64 8.53 -11.78
C LEU A 520 -10.27 8.63 -11.08
N ARG A 521 -9.18 8.27 -11.75
CA ARG A 521 -7.83 8.36 -11.20
C ARG A 521 -7.33 9.80 -11.15
N VAL A 522 -7.66 10.59 -12.18
CA VAL A 522 -7.40 12.04 -12.20
C VAL A 522 -8.25 12.75 -11.14
N ILE A 523 -9.55 12.47 -11.08
CA ILE A 523 -10.47 13.06 -10.08
C ILE A 523 -10.04 12.72 -8.64
N ALA A 524 -9.51 11.51 -8.42
CA ALA A 524 -8.99 11.09 -7.13
C ALA A 524 -7.59 11.65 -6.82
N GLY A 525 -6.95 12.37 -7.74
CA GLY A 525 -5.59 12.90 -7.58
C GLY A 525 -4.51 11.82 -7.53
N ILE A 526 -4.79 10.64 -8.10
CA ILE A 526 -3.87 9.49 -8.13
C ILE A 526 -2.89 9.60 -9.31
N GLU A 527 -3.32 10.22 -10.40
CA GLU A 527 -2.60 10.31 -11.66
C GLU A 527 -2.77 11.70 -12.26
N SER A 528 -1.74 12.23 -12.93
CA SER A 528 -1.87 13.47 -13.68
C SER A 528 -2.72 13.26 -14.93
N GLU A 529 -3.33 14.33 -15.43
CA GLU A 529 -4.10 14.28 -16.68
C GLU A 529 -3.26 13.74 -17.85
N ASP A 530 -2.02 14.23 -18.01
CA ASP A 530 -1.11 13.78 -19.07
C ASP A 530 -0.88 12.26 -19.04
N GLN A 531 -0.72 11.70 -17.84
CA GLN A 531 -0.51 10.27 -17.68
C GLN A 531 -1.79 9.48 -17.97
N ALA A 532 -2.95 9.99 -17.55
CA ALA A 532 -4.23 9.37 -17.84
C ALA A 532 -4.58 9.40 -19.34
N VAL A 533 -4.27 10.49 -20.05
CA VAL A 533 -4.39 10.62 -21.51
C VAL A 533 -3.50 9.58 -22.21
N ALA A 534 -2.26 9.44 -21.75
CA ALA A 534 -1.33 8.46 -22.30
C ALA A 534 -1.81 7.02 -22.08
N ASP A 535 -2.36 6.73 -20.90
CA ASP A 535 -2.90 5.41 -20.52
C ASP A 535 -4.11 5.00 -21.39
N VAL A 536 -4.86 5.92 -22.00
CA VAL A 536 -6.02 5.57 -22.87
C VAL A 536 -5.81 5.91 -24.35
N ALA A 537 -4.67 6.49 -24.73
CA ALA A 537 -4.38 6.88 -26.11
C ALA A 537 -4.45 5.70 -27.10
N PHE A 538 -4.25 4.47 -26.64
CA PHE A 538 -4.32 3.27 -27.48
C PHE A 538 -5.77 2.80 -27.74
N VAL A 539 -6.76 3.25 -26.96
CA VAL A 539 -8.14 2.75 -27.06
C VAL A 539 -8.71 3.03 -28.46
N ALA A 540 -8.51 4.25 -28.97
CA ALA A 540 -8.92 4.66 -30.32
C ALA A 540 -8.23 3.87 -31.45
N ALA A 541 -7.10 3.20 -31.16
CA ALA A 541 -6.41 2.34 -32.10
C ALA A 541 -7.03 0.93 -32.19
N THR A 542 -7.88 0.52 -31.24
CA THR A 542 -8.47 -0.81 -31.25
C THR A 542 -9.57 -0.94 -32.32
N PRO A 543 -9.63 -2.02 -33.12
CA PRO A 543 -10.63 -2.20 -34.17
C PRO A 543 -12.07 -2.11 -33.65
N ASP A 544 -12.31 -2.70 -32.49
CA ASP A 544 -13.64 -2.83 -31.92
C ASP A 544 -14.14 -1.47 -31.35
N PHE A 545 -13.26 -0.61 -30.83
CA PHE A 545 -13.59 0.78 -30.50
C PHE A 545 -13.91 1.60 -31.77
N ARG A 546 -13.09 1.48 -32.81
CA ARG A 546 -13.31 2.22 -34.06
C ARG A 546 -14.64 1.85 -34.70
N LYS A 547 -14.99 0.56 -34.67
CA LYS A 547 -16.29 0.07 -35.11
C LYS A 547 -17.43 0.61 -34.26
N ALA A 548 -17.27 0.65 -32.93
CA ALA A 548 -18.28 1.18 -32.03
C ALA A 548 -18.57 2.67 -32.26
N PHE A 549 -17.54 3.50 -32.53
CA PHE A 549 -17.68 4.95 -32.71
C PHE A 549 -17.65 5.41 -34.17
N ASN A 550 -17.68 4.49 -35.14
CA ASN A 550 -17.55 4.78 -36.58
C ASN A 550 -16.34 5.68 -36.91
N CYS A 551 -15.20 5.41 -36.27
CA CYS A 551 -13.96 6.12 -36.55
C CYS A 551 -13.40 5.75 -37.92
N SER A 552 -12.97 6.75 -38.71
CA SER A 552 -12.25 6.54 -39.96
C SER A 552 -10.89 5.85 -39.72
N LEU A 553 -10.37 5.19 -40.76
CA LEU A 553 -9.06 4.51 -40.80
C LEU A 553 -7.92 5.46 -40.32
N PRO A 554 -6.80 4.92 -39.77
CA PRO A 554 -6.01 5.62 -38.78
C PRO A 554 -5.41 6.94 -39.28
N VAL A 555 -5.45 7.96 -38.41
CA VAL A 555 -4.63 9.17 -38.54
C VAL A 555 -3.16 8.73 -38.65
N GLU A 556 -2.48 9.18 -39.71
CA GLU A 556 -1.24 8.63 -40.28
C GLU A 556 0.00 8.53 -39.35
N ASN A 557 -0.08 8.90 -38.06
CA ASN A 557 1.09 8.99 -37.17
C ASN A 557 1.21 7.88 -36.09
N ASN A 558 0.32 6.88 -36.04
CA ASN A 558 0.39 5.77 -35.06
C ASN A 558 0.51 4.35 -35.68
N GLY A 559 0.85 4.26 -36.97
CA GLY A 559 0.73 3.08 -37.83
C GLY A 559 1.69 1.91 -37.63
N THR A 560 1.98 1.49 -36.39
CA THR A 560 2.65 0.18 -36.16
C THR A 560 1.92 -0.64 -35.10
N CYS A 561 1.65 -0.08 -33.92
CA CYS A 561 0.98 -0.81 -32.85
C CYS A 561 -0.46 -1.23 -33.18
N ALA A 562 -1.26 -0.37 -33.82
CA ALA A 562 -2.65 -0.67 -34.15
C ALA A 562 -2.80 -1.87 -35.11
N GLN A 563 -1.95 -1.94 -36.13
CA GLN A 563 -1.91 -3.00 -37.14
C GLN A 563 -1.29 -4.29 -36.60
N GLU A 564 -0.30 -4.18 -35.70
CA GLU A 564 0.29 -5.34 -35.04
C GLU A 564 -0.64 -5.95 -33.97
N ILE A 565 -1.50 -5.13 -33.35
CA ILE A 565 -2.59 -5.57 -32.47
C ILE A 565 -3.74 -6.23 -33.27
N GLU A 566 -4.03 -5.78 -34.50
CA GLU A 566 -4.98 -6.43 -35.40
C GLU A 566 -4.61 -7.89 -35.73
N GLY A 567 -3.32 -8.22 -35.73
CA GLY A 567 -2.84 -9.60 -35.95
C GLY A 567 -3.02 -10.55 -34.76
N LEU A 568 -3.61 -10.09 -33.65
CA LEU A 568 -3.91 -10.90 -32.47
C LEU A 568 -5.38 -11.35 -32.39
N ASP A 569 -6.29 -10.82 -33.21
CA ASP A 569 -7.74 -11.18 -33.19
C ASP A 569 -8.05 -12.45 -34.00
#